data_AF-A0A956MZW7-F1
#
_entry.id   AF-A0A956MZW7-F1
#
_cell.length_a   1.000
_cell.length_b   1.000
_cell.length_c   1.000
_cell.angle_alpha   90.00
_cell.angle_beta   90.00
_cell.angle_gamma   90.00
#
_symmetry.space_group_name_H-M   'P 1'
#
loop_
_entity.id
_entity.type
_entity.pdbx_description
1 polymer ?
#
loop_
_entity_poly.entity_id
_entity_poly.type
_entity_poly.pdbx_seq_one_letter_code
_entity_poly.pdbx_strand_id
1 'polypeptide(L)' 'MAKGKETPLIKQYNGIKAKYPDTVLLFRLGDFYETFNEDAVITAKVCGITLTKRN' A
#
# COMPACT_ATOMS: atom_id res chain seq x y z
N MET A 1 7.67 4.73 -22.43
CA MET A 1 6.90 4.48 -21.19
C MET A 1 7.53 3.28 -20.49
N ALA A 2 8.43 3.53 -19.54
CA ALA A 2 9.15 2.44 -18.86
C ALA A 2 8.15 1.68 -17.97
N LYS A 3 7.92 0.39 -18.26
CA LYS A 3 7.37 -0.58 -17.30
C LYS A 3 8.33 -0.63 -16.11
N GLY A 4 8.10 0.23 -15.11
CA GLY A 4 8.88 0.22 -13.87
C GLY A 4 8.73 -1.16 -13.23
N LYS A 5 9.84 -1.87 -13.04
CA LYS A 5 9.88 -3.10 -12.26
C LYS A 5 9.18 -2.83 -10.93
N GLU A 6 8.14 -3.60 -10.63
CA GLU A 6 7.52 -3.65 -9.32
C GLU A 6 8.63 -3.73 -8.26
N THR A 7 8.66 -2.76 -7.35
CA THR A 7 9.73 -2.73 -6.35
C THR A 7 9.63 -3.98 -5.47
N PRO A 8 10.74 -4.51 -4.93
CA PRO A 8 10.69 -5.67 -4.04
C PRO A 8 9.67 -5.52 -2.89
N LEU A 9 9.50 -4.28 -2.40
CA LEU A 9 8.52 -3.91 -1.39
C LEU A 9 7.08 -4.11 -1.88
N ILE A 10 6.71 -3.56 -3.04
CA ILE A 10 5.35 -3.70 -3.57
C ILE A 10 5.05 -5.16 -3.91
N LYS A 11 6.04 -5.93 -4.38
CA LYS A 11 5.87 -7.36 -4.62
C LYS A 11 5.56 -8.12 -3.33
N GLN A 12 6.24 -7.79 -2.22
CA GLN A 12 5.94 -8.38 -0.91
C GLN A 12 4.55 -7.98 -0.41
N TYR A 13 4.18 -6.70 -0.54
CA TYR A 13 2.86 -6.20 -0.18
C TYR A 13 1.75 -6.96 -0.93
N ASN A 14 1.86 -7.02 -2.26
CA ASN A 14 0.88 -7.69 -3.11
C ASN A 14 0.79 -9.20 -2.79
N GLY A 15 1.91 -9.84 -2.49
CA GLY A 15 1.93 -11.25 -2.08
C GLY A 15 1.20 -11.52 -0.76
N ILE A 16 1.27 -10.60 0.21
CA ILE A 16 0.53 -10.70 1.48
C ILE A 16 -0.94 -10.36 1.26
N LYS A 17 -1.22 -9.27 0.52
CA LYS A 17 -2.58 -8.82 0.20
C LYS A 17 -3.37 -9.87 -0.58
N ALA A 18 -2.74 -10.64 -1.47
CA ALA A 18 -3.39 -11.73 -2.19
C ALA A 18 -3.93 -12.83 -1.26
N LYS A 19 -3.37 -12.99 -0.05
CA LYS A 19 -3.89 -13.92 0.96
C LYS A 19 -5.06 -13.35 1.75
N TYR A 20 -5.22 -12.02 1.76
CA TYR A 20 -6.24 -11.30 2.51
C TYR A 20 -6.86 -10.18 1.66
N PRO A 21 -7.54 -10.52 0.54
CA PRO A 21 -7.99 -9.56 -0.47
C PRO A 21 -8.95 -8.50 0.09
N ASP A 22 -9.83 -8.88 1.03
CA ASP A 22 -10.89 -8.03 1.57
C ASP A 22 -10.48 -7.23 2.82
N THR A 23 -9.19 -7.15 3.12
CA THR A 23 -8.68 -6.49 4.36
C THR A 23 -7.74 -5.35 4.05
N VAL A 24 -7.78 -4.25 4.81
CA VAL A 24 -6.77 -3.19 4.69
C VAL A 24 -5.45 -3.67 5.30
N LEU A 25 -4.39 -3.76 4.49
CA LEU A 25 -3.09 -4.22 4.95
C LEU A 25 -2.21 -3.05 5.41
N LEU A 26 -2.02 -2.93 6.72
CA LEU A 26 -1.05 -2.00 7.31
C LEU A 26 0.36 -2.58 7.21
N PHE A 27 1.18 -2.05 6.30
CA PHE A 27 2.54 -2.52 6.07
C PHE A 27 3.54 -1.66 6.83
N ARG A 28 4.31 -2.28 7.75
CA ARG A 28 5.26 -1.56 8.59
C ARG A 28 6.50 -1.15 7.79
N LEU A 29 6.80 0.14 7.78
CA LEU A 29 8.00 0.74 7.18
C LEU A 29 8.67 1.65 8.20
N GLY A 30 9.67 1.11 8.89
CA GLY A 30 10.32 1.78 10.01
C GLY A 30 9.34 2.03 11.15
N ASP A 31 9.12 3.31 11.45
CA ASP A 31 8.24 3.79 12.53
C ASP A 31 6.79 4.01 12.09
N PHE A 32 6.50 3.90 10.78
CA PHE A 32 5.18 4.13 10.22
C PHE A 32 4.52 2.83 9.73
N TYR A 33 3.19 2.85 9.69
CA TYR A 33 2.40 1.89 8.93
C TYR A 33 1.87 2.58 7.69
N GLU A 34 2.21 2.03 6.52
CA GLU A 34 1.74 2.53 5.24
C GLU A 34 0.80 1.52 4.58
N THR A 35 -0.13 2.05 3.81
CA THR A 35 -1.07 1.30 2.95
C THR A 35 -0.83 1.70 1.51
N PHE A 36 -0.98 0.75 0.58
CA PHE A 36 -0.69 0.97 -0.84
C PHE A 36 -1.93 0.71 -1.71
N ASN A 37 -1.90 1.23 -2.94
CA ASN A 37 -2.97 1.06 -3.93
C ASN A 37 -4.35 1.49 -3.39
N GLU A 38 -5.37 0.65 -3.53
CA GLU A 38 -6.74 0.93 -3.08
C GLU A 38 -6.84 1.09 -1.56
N ASP A 39 -6.04 0.33 -0.81
CA ASP A 39 -6.01 0.42 0.65
C ASP A 39 -5.55 1.81 1.12
N ALA A 40 -4.71 2.49 0.34
CA ALA A 40 -4.30 3.87 0.62
C ALA A 40 -5.47 4.85 0.49
N VAL A 41 -6.32 4.68 -0.53
CA VAL A 41 -7.49 5.53 -0.75
C VAL A 41 -8.52 5.32 0.37
N ILE A 42 -8.76 4.06 0.74
CA ILE A 42 -9.68 3.70 1.83
C ILE A 42 -9.17 4.29 3.15
N THR A 43 -7.90 4.07 3.48
CA THR A 43 -7.30 4.52 4.74
C THR A 43 -7.27 6.04 4.84
N ALA A 44 -6.92 6.74 3.76
CA ALA A 44 -6.98 8.21 3.73
C ALA A 44 -8.37 8.75 4.02
N LYS A 45 -9.41 8.15 3.41
CA LYS A 45 -10.80 8.56 3.62
C LYS A 45 -11.31 8.25 5.02
N VAL A 46 -11.01 7.07 5.54
CA VAL A 46 -11.53 6.60 6.85
C VAL A 46 -10.79 7.28 8.01
N CYS A 47 -9.47 7.39 7.92
CA CYS A 47 -8.64 7.94 9.00
C CYS A 47 -8.44 9.46 8.89
N GLY A 48 -8.89 10.10 7.80
CA GLY A 48 -8.73 11.53 7.58
C GLY A 48 -7.27 11.97 7.41
N ILE A 49 -6.41 11.09 6.88
CA ILE A 49 -5.00 11.36 6.63
C ILE A 49 -4.74 11.75 5.17
N THR A 50 -3.65 12.48 4.93
CA THR A 50 -3.27 12.91 3.59
C THR A 50 -2.88 11.74 2.69
N LEU A 51 -3.59 11.57 1.57
CA LEU A 51 -3.21 10.61 0.53
C LEU A 51 -2.02 11.14 -0.26
N THR A 52 -0.91 10.39 -0.28
CA THR A 52 0.28 10.73 -1.06
C THR A 52 0.49 9.73 -2.19
N LYS A 53 1.25 10.14 -3.21
CA LYS A 53 1.64 9.29 -4.34
C LYS A 53 3.15 9.27 -4.45
N ARG A 54 3.72 8.06 -4.56
CA ARG A 54 5.13 7.86 -4.88
C ARG A 54 5.24 7.62 -6.39
N ASN A 55 6.01 8.48 -7.08
CA ASN A 55 6.25 8.39 -8.52
C ASN A 55 7.25 7.28 -8.88
#